data_AF-A0A5D3FQS0-F1
#
_entry.id   AF-A0A5D3FQS0-F1
#
_cell.length_a   1.000
_cell.length_b   1.000
_cell.length_c   1.000
_cell.angle_alpha   90.00
_cell.angle_beta   90.00
_cell.angle_gamma   90.00
#
_symmetry.space_group_name_H-M   'P 1'
#
loop_
_entity.id
_entity.type
_entity.pdbx_description
1 polymer ?
#
loop_
_entity_poly.entity_id
_entity_poly.type
_entity_poly.pdbx_seq_one_letter_code
_entity_poly.pdbx_strand_id
1 'polypeptide(L)' 'MNLVTISRTPDEIYVLADEKGRPLGTFFAEDGGWWSGYYANGTGKRLWVPDGGPEEVTRRMIERR' A
#
# COMPACT_ATOMS: atom_id res chain seq x y z
N MET A 1 -3.80 -17.50 -1.75
CA MET A 1 -3.19 -16.19 -1.48
C MET A 1 -2.64 -15.69 -2.81
N ASN A 2 -3.17 -14.61 -3.37
CA ASN A 2 -2.54 -13.98 -4.53
C ASN A 2 -1.20 -13.41 -4.05
N LEU A 3 -0.11 -13.73 -4.75
CA LEU A 3 1.20 -13.16 -4.46
C LEU A 3 1.13 -11.65 -4.75
N VAL A 4 1.48 -10.84 -3.75
CA VAL A 4 1.54 -9.38 -3.89
C VAL A 4 2.99 -8.96 -3.68
N THR A 5 3.55 -8.30 -4.69
CA THR A 5 4.88 -7.72 -4.61
C THR A 5 4.77 -6.28 -4.14
N ILE A 6 5.61 -5.91 -3.18
CA ILE A 6 5.77 -4.53 -2.72
C ILE A 6 7.10 -4.02 -3.27
N SER A 7 7.09 -2.89 -3.95
CA SER A 7 8.31 -2.20 -4.40
C SER A 7 8.28 -0.77 -3.88
N ARG A 8 9.42 -0.25 -3.41
CA ARG A 8 9.55 1.13 -2.94
C ARG A 8 10.24 1.98 -4.00
N THR A 9 9.66 3.12 -4.33
CA THR A 9 10.29 4.13 -5.20
C THR A 9 11.27 5.00 -4.40
N PRO A 10 12.19 5.72 -5.07
CA PRO A 10 13.08 6.67 -4.40
C PRO A 10 12.35 7.75 -3.59
N ASP A 11 11.14 8.15 -4.03
CA ASP A 11 10.26 9.11 -3.36
C ASP A 11 9.47 8.51 -2.17
N GLU A 12 9.89 7.35 -1.67
CA GLU A 12 9.28 6.65 -0.53
C GLU A 12 7.82 6.21 -0.74
N ILE A 13 7.40 6.08 -2.00
CA ILE A 13 6.10 5.54 -2.38
C ILE A 13 6.23 4.03 -2.55
N TYR A 14 5.37 3.29 -1.86
CA TYR A 14 5.26 1.84 -2.00
C TYR A 14 4.22 1.51 -3.07
N VAL A 15 4.60 0.68 -4.03
CA VAL A 15 3.76 0.21 -5.12
C VAL A 15 3.41 -1.26 -4.86
N LEU A 16 2.11 -1.55 -4.88
CA LEU A 16 1.56 -2.89 -4.80
C LEU A 16 1.33 -3.42 -6.21
N ALA A 17 1.84 -4.61 -6.49
CA ALA A 17 1.59 -5.31 -7.74
C ALA A 17 1.13 -6.75 -7.50
N ASP A 18 0.23 -7.22 -8.36
CA ASP A 18 -0.18 -8.63 -8.47
C ASP A 18 0.98 -9.50 -8.99
N GLU A 19 0.81 -10.83 -8.95
CA GLU A 19 1.79 -11.80 -9.48
C GLU A 19 2.18 -11.53 -10.95
N LYS A 20 1.29 -10.90 -11.73
CA LYS A 20 1.51 -10.52 -13.13
C LYS A 20 2.19 -9.16 -13.31
N GLY A 21 2.62 -8.52 -12.23
CA GLY A 21 3.20 -7.16 -12.25
C GLY A 21 2.18 -6.04 -12.48
N ARG A 22 0.87 -6.34 -12.40
CA ARG A 22 -0.19 -5.32 -12.56
C ARG A 22 -0.30 -4.48 -11.29
N PRO A 23 -0.26 -3.14 -11.38
CA PRO A 23 -0.39 -2.29 -10.21
C PRO A 23 -1.78 -2.45 -9.59
N LEU A 24 -1.81 -2.76 -8.30
CA LEU A 24 -3.02 -2.85 -7.48
C LEU A 24 -3.30 -1.51 -6.78
N GLY A 25 -2.24 -0.78 -6.46
CA GLY A 25 -2.31 0.51 -5.80
C GLY A 25 -0.94 0.98 -5.32
N THR A 26 -0.92 2.16 -4.72
CA THR A 26 0.24 2.74 -4.08
C THR A 26 -0.11 3.15 -2.65
N PHE A 27 0.90 3.27 -1.80
CA PHE A 27 0.75 3.89 -0.49
C PHE A 27 2.04 4.53 -0.04
N PHE A 28 1.97 5.52 0.83
CA PHE A 28 3.12 6.20 1.40
C PHE A 28 2.85 6.58 2.85
N ALA A 29 3.93 6.69 3.62
CA ALA A 29 3.86 7.14 4.99
C ALA A 29 3.55 8.64 5.02
N GLU A 30 2.63 9.02 5.89
CA GLU A 30 2.38 10.41 6.27
C GLU A 30 2.98 10.66 7.66
N ASP A 31 2.79 11.87 8.17
CA ASP A 31 3.26 12.24 9.49
C ASP A 31 2.48 11.53 10.62
N GLY A 32 3.19 11.26 11.72
CA GLY A 32 2.61 10.77 12.97
C GLY A 32 2.11 9.33 12.95
N GLY A 33 2.44 8.51 11.94
CA GLY A 33 1.98 7.12 11.85
C GLY A 33 0.73 6.91 11.00
N TRP A 34 0.31 7.96 10.28
CA TRP A 34 -0.69 7.84 9.23
C TRP A 34 -0.06 7.35 7.93
N TRP A 35 -0.86 6.66 7.12
CA TRP A 35 -0.48 6.20 5.80
C TRP A 35 -1.61 6.51 4.83
N SER A 36 -1.25 7.05 3.67
CA SER A 36 -2.19 7.30 2.58
C SER A 36 -2.02 6.24 1.51
N GLY A 37 -3.12 5.59 1.11
CA GLY A 37 -3.13 4.52 0.12
C GLY A 37 -4.14 4.80 -1.00
N TYR A 38 -3.75 4.53 -2.23
CA TYR A 38 -4.55 4.76 -3.43
C TYR A 38 -4.62 3.47 -4.25
N TYR A 39 -5.82 3.00 -4.53
CA TYR A 39 -6.05 1.84 -5.38
C TYR A 39 -6.00 2.22 -6.85
N ALA A 40 -5.69 1.25 -7.73
CA ALA A 40 -5.67 1.48 -9.18
C ALA A 40 -7.04 1.91 -9.77
N ASN A 41 -8.13 1.70 -9.04
CA ASN A 41 -9.48 2.17 -9.42
C ASN A 41 -9.74 3.64 -9.04
N GLY A 42 -8.73 4.36 -8.53
CA GLY A 42 -8.85 5.75 -8.10
C GLY A 42 -9.41 5.94 -6.67
N THR A 43 -9.76 4.86 -5.98
CA THR A 43 -10.21 4.96 -4.58
C THR A 43 -9.02 5.23 -3.66
N GLY A 44 -9.09 6.30 -2.88
CA GLY A 44 -8.12 6.59 -1.82
C GLY A 44 -8.63 6.13 -0.46
N LYS A 45 -7.72 5.76 0.43
CA LYS A 45 -8.02 5.58 1.85
C LYS A 45 -6.83 5.97 2.71
N ARG A 46 -7.14 6.40 3.94
CA ARG A 46 -6.15 6.70 4.96
C ARG A 46 -6.15 5.59 6.03
N LEU A 47 -4.96 5.17 6.46
CA LEU A 47 -4.75 4.10 7.42
C LEU A 47 -3.93 4.61 8.59
N TRP A 48 -4.40 4.36 9.82
CA TRP A 48 -3.62 4.60 11.04
C TRP A 48 -2.82 3.36 11.39
N VAL A 49 -1.49 3.48 11.31
CA VAL A 49 -0.52 2.40 11.54
C VAL A 49 0.74 3.00 12.20
N PRO A 50 0.66 3.38 13.49
CA PRO A 50 1.73 4.11 14.18
C PRO A 50 2.98 3.28 14.45
N ASP A 51 2.81 1.99 14.77
CA ASP A 51 3.91 1.06 15.07
C ASP A 51 4.14 0.02 13.96
N GLY A 52 3.38 0.11 12.87
CA GLY A 52 3.44 -0.87 11.79
C GLY A 52 4.19 -0.34 10.57
N GLY A 53 4.80 -1.27 9.84
CA GLY A 53 5.53 -0.99 8.62
C GLY A 53 4.69 -1.11 7.34
N PRO A 54 5.33 -0.99 6.17
CA PRO A 54 4.68 -1.13 4.87
C PRO A 54 3.98 -2.49 4.67
N GLU A 55 4.40 -3.53 5.40
CA GLU A 55 3.78 -4.86 5.36
C GLU A 55 2.36 -4.87 5.95
N GLU A 56 2.15 -4.21 7.10
CA GLU A 56 0.83 -4.09 7.74
C GLU A 56 -0.11 -3.22 6.88
N VAL A 57 0.43 -2.14 6.32
CA VAL A 57 -0.31 -1.27 5.39
C VAL A 57 -0.73 -2.06 4.15
N THR A 58 0.18 -2.87 3.59
CA THR A 58 -0.10 -3.76 2.46
C THR A 58 -1.21 -4.75 2.80
N ARG A 59 -1.12 -5.42 3.95
CA ARG A 59 -2.14 -6.37 4.43
C ARG A 59 -3.52 -5.70 4.49
N ARG A 60 -3.61 -4.53 5.12
CA ARG A 60 -4.86 -3.78 5.20
C ARG A 60 -5.35 -3.27 3.85
N MET A 61 -4.47 -2.99 2.91
CA MET A 61 -4.83 -2.60 1.55
C MET A 61 -5.49 -3.77 0.80
N ILE A 62 -4.98 -5.00 0.96
CA ILE A 62 -5.45 -6.19 0.23
C ILE A 62 -6.67 -6.88 0.87
N GLU A 63 -6.87 -6.79 2.20
CA GLU A 63 -7.99 -7.42 2.90
C GLU A 63 -9.38 -6.87 2.52
N ARG A 64 -9.45 -5.72 1.85
CA ARG A 64 -10.71 -5.07 1.43
C ARG A 64 -10.92 -5.02 -0.09
N ARG A 65 -10.16 -5.80 -0.86
CA ARG A 65 -10.34 -5.90 -2.31
C ARG A 65 -11.47 -6.84 -2.69
#